data_AF-A0A3B0PFU0-F1
#
_entry.id   AF-A0A3B0PFU0-F1
#
_cell.length_a   1.000
_cell.length_b   1.000
_cell.length_c   1.000
_cell.angle_alpha   90.00
_cell.angle_beta   90.00
_cell.angle_gamma   90.00
#
_symmetry.space_group_name_H-M   'P 1'
#
loop_
_entity.id
_entity.type
_entity.pdbx_description
1 polymer ?
#
loop_
_entity_poly.entity_id
_entity_poly.type
_entity_poly.pdbx_seq_one_letter_code
_entity_poly.pdbx_strand_id
1 'polypeptide(L)'
;MTKHESGKTGVELVFTELHAGGKFGKGAYKTSGGLHGVGSSVVNALSTKLEVSVFRDKKEYFTAFEQEKITTKTTAIASSSKRGTKVQFW
;
A
#
# COMPACT_ATOMS: atom_id res chain seq x y z
N MET A 1 9.47 7.41 -4.76
CA MET A 1 9.17 6.50 -3.64
C MET A 1 10.35 5.55 -3.46
N THR A 2 10.79 5.32 -2.23
CA THR A 2 11.84 4.35 -1.92
C THR A 2 11.33 2.93 -2.16
N LYS A 3 12.17 2.06 -2.72
CA LYS A 3 11.88 0.63 -2.90
C LYS A 3 12.44 -0.17 -1.73
N HIS A 4 11.74 -1.24 -1.37
CA HIS A 4 12.24 -2.27 -0.47
C HIS A 4 13.28 -3.15 -1.20
N GLU A 5 14.05 -3.95 -0.47
CA GLU A 5 15.03 -4.89 -1.03
C GLU A 5 14.40 -5.88 -2.03
N SER A 6 13.11 -6.16 -1.87
CA SER A 6 12.31 -6.96 -2.82
C SER A 6 12.03 -6.27 -4.16
N GLY A 7 12.47 -5.04 -4.36
CA GLY A 7 12.24 -4.25 -5.57
C GLY A 7 10.83 -3.64 -5.69
N LYS A 8 9.94 -3.97 -4.75
CA LYS A 8 8.57 -3.43 -4.61
C LYS A 8 8.55 -2.14 -3.80
N THR A 9 7.60 -1.26 -4.06
CA THR A 9 7.30 -0.14 -3.16
C THR A 9 6.64 -0.64 -1.88
N GLY A 10 6.60 0.21 -0.84
CA GLY A 10 5.88 -0.13 0.38
C GLY A 10 4.40 -0.44 0.15
N VAL A 11 3.75 0.23 -0.81
CA VAL A 11 2.34 -0.02 -1.19
C VAL A 11 2.19 -1.38 -1.84
N GLU A 12 3.03 -1.68 -2.83
CA GLU A 12 3.01 -2.98 -3.51
C GLU A 12 3.27 -4.12 -2.52
N LEU A 13 4.21 -3.94 -1.58
CA LEU A 13 4.55 -4.93 -0.57
C LEU A 13 3.36 -5.24 0.36
N VAL A 14 2.75 -4.22 0.99
CA VAL A 14 1.68 -4.45 1.99
C VAL A 14 0.39 -5.01 1.41
N PHE A 15 0.16 -4.88 0.11
CA PHE A 15 -1.00 -5.45 -0.58
C PHE A 15 -0.72 -6.79 -1.27
N THR A 16 0.54 -7.22 -1.40
CA THR A 16 0.87 -8.50 -2.08
C THR A 16 1.60 -9.52 -1.22
N GLU A 17 2.21 -9.11 -0.11
CA GLU A 17 2.98 -10.00 0.75
C GLU A 17 2.28 -10.17 2.11
N LEU A 18 2.14 -11.42 2.55
CA LEU A 18 1.70 -11.72 3.91
C LEU A 18 2.80 -11.39 4.91
N HIS A 19 2.42 -10.97 6.12
CA HIS A 19 3.32 -10.56 7.19
C HIS A 19 4.22 -9.36 6.82
N ALA A 20 3.76 -8.52 5.91
CA ALA A 20 4.46 -7.31 5.50
C ALA A 20 3.80 -6.06 6.12
N GLY A 21 4.59 -5.23 6.80
CA GLY A 21 4.08 -3.99 7.38
C GLY A 21 5.03 -3.31 8.35
N GLY A 22 4.72 -2.07 8.72
CA GLY A 22 5.52 -1.27 9.66
C GLY A 22 5.15 -1.42 11.13
N LYS A 23 4.20 -2.30 11.46
CA LYS A 23 3.63 -2.44 12.82
C LYS A 23 4.32 -3.52 13.66
N PHE A 24 5.42 -4.06 13.16
CA PHE A 24 6.28 -4.96 13.93
C PHE A 24 7.22 -4.13 14.82
N GLY A 25 7.28 -4.45 16.11
CA GLY A 25 8.11 -3.75 17.08
C GLY A 25 7.61 -2.35 17.46
N LYS A 26 8.51 -1.49 17.97
CA LYS A 26 8.18 -0.16 18.55
C LYS A 26 8.53 1.03 17.64
N GLY A 27 8.83 0.79 16.36
CA GLY A 27 9.40 1.79 15.46
C GLY A 27 8.37 2.76 14.86
N ALA A 28 7.61 2.30 13.86
CA ALA A 28 6.75 3.20 13.08
C ALA A 28 5.43 3.56 13.77
N TYR A 29 4.96 2.73 14.71
CA TYR A 29 3.74 2.95 15.46
C TYR A 29 3.99 2.72 16.95
N LYS A 30 3.67 3.71 17.79
CA LYS A 30 3.79 3.58 19.25
C LYS A 30 2.80 2.55 19.81
N THR A 31 1.57 2.56 19.30
CA THR A 31 0.49 1.61 19.62
C THR A 31 -0.39 1.44 18.37
N SER A 32 -0.85 0.21 18.09
CA SER A 32 -1.81 -0.05 17.00
C SER A 32 -2.56 -1.36 17.22
N GLY A 33 -3.83 -1.45 16.79
CA GLY A 33 -4.62 -2.68 16.94
C GLY A 33 -4.26 -3.81 15.96
N GLY A 34 -3.72 -3.50 14.78
CA GLY A 34 -3.28 -4.51 13.81
C GLY A 34 -1.80 -4.84 13.96
N LEU A 35 -1.45 -6.11 14.16
CA LEU A 35 -0.07 -6.53 14.43
C LEU A 35 0.47 -7.62 13.50
N HIS A 36 -0.40 -8.34 12.79
CA HIS A 36 0.00 -9.47 11.96
C HIS A 36 0.57 -9.10 10.58
N GLY A 37 0.30 -7.88 10.08
CA GLY A 37 0.74 -7.50 8.73
C GLY A 37 0.03 -8.27 7.61
N VAL A 38 -1.24 -8.65 7.80
CA VAL A 38 -2.03 -9.43 6.82
C VAL A 38 -3.30 -8.75 6.35
N GLY A 39 -3.78 -7.70 7.04
CA GLY A 39 -5.11 -7.14 6.77
C GLY A 39 -5.26 -6.60 5.35
N SER A 40 -4.30 -5.79 4.89
CA SER A 40 -4.34 -5.17 3.56
C SER A 40 -4.20 -6.19 2.43
N SER A 41 -3.30 -7.16 2.56
CA SER A 41 -3.11 -8.23 1.58
C SER A 41 -4.35 -9.14 1.48
N VAL A 42 -5.02 -9.43 2.60
CA VAL A 42 -6.28 -10.19 2.60
C VAL A 42 -7.39 -9.42 1.90
N VAL A 43 -7.53 -8.11 2.16
CA VAL A 43 -8.51 -7.28 1.43
C VAL A 43 -8.25 -7.32 -0.08
N ASN A 44 -6.99 -7.21 -0.51
CA ASN A 44 -6.64 -7.31 -1.93
C ASN A 44 -6.96 -8.69 -2.53
N ALA A 45 -6.61 -9.77 -1.82
CA ALA A 45 -6.87 -11.14 -2.27
C ALA A 45 -8.36 -11.47 -2.40
N LEU A 46 -9.21 -10.81 -1.61
CA LEU A 46 -10.66 -11.01 -1.64
C LEU A 46 -11.41 -10.01 -2.53
N SER A 47 -10.69 -9.09 -3.20
CA SER A 47 -11.30 -8.07 -4.05
C SER A 47 -11.10 -8.39 -5.53
N THR A 48 -12.12 -8.15 -6.33
CA THR A 48 -12.03 -8.23 -7.80
C THR A 48 -11.10 -7.15 -8.36
N LYS A 49 -11.12 -5.98 -7.73
CA LYS A 49 -10.30 -4.81 -8.06
C LYS A 49 -9.90 -4.08 -6.79
N LEU A 50 -8.70 -3.49 -6.77
CA LEU A 50 -8.27 -2.60 -5.69
C LEU A 50 -7.41 -1.46 -6.25
N GLU A 51 -7.67 -0.25 -5.80
CA GLU A 51 -6.94 0.96 -6.18
C GLU A 51 -6.42 1.68 -4.93
N VAL A 52 -5.18 2.17 -5.02
CA VAL A 52 -4.51 2.90 -3.94
C VAL A 52 -3.93 4.20 -4.47
N SER A 53 -4.42 5.33 -3.93
CA SER A 53 -3.78 6.63 -4.09
C SER A 53 -3.03 7.00 -2.81
N VAL A 54 -1.73 7.23 -2.93
CA VAL A 54 -0.88 7.75 -1.84
C VAL A 54 -0.48 9.18 -2.16
N PHE A 55 -0.82 10.09 -1.26
CA PHE A 55 -0.48 11.50 -1.35
C PHE A 55 0.72 11.79 -0.43
N ARG A 56 1.89 12.04 -1.02
CA ARG A 56 3.14 12.26 -0.30
C ARG A 56 4.11 13.11 -1.13
N ASP A 57 4.93 13.93 -0.46
CA ASP A 57 6.01 14.70 -1.10
C ASP A 57 5.52 15.55 -2.29
N LYS A 58 4.38 16.21 -2.09
CA LYS A 58 3.66 17.03 -3.07
C LYS A 58 3.19 16.28 -4.34
N LYS A 59 3.09 14.95 -4.29
CA LYS A 59 2.70 14.10 -5.41
C LYS A 59 1.59 13.13 -5.01
N GLU A 60 0.75 12.78 -5.98
CA GLU A 60 -0.13 11.62 -5.92
C GLU A 60 0.54 10.44 -6.63
N TYR A 61 0.65 9.32 -5.91
CA TYR A 61 1.12 8.04 -6.43
C TYR A 61 -0.07 7.09 -6.53
N PHE A 62 -0.21 6.40 -7.64
CA PHE A 62 -1.30 5.46 -7.89
C PHE A 62 -0.77 4.05 -8.10
N THR A 63 -1.46 3.07 -7.52
CA THR A 63 -1.22 1.63 -7.70
C THR A 63 -2.57 0.95 -7.89
N ALA A 64 -2.67 0.00 -8.83
CA ALA A 64 -3.90 -0.74 -9.09
C ALA A 64 -3.65 -2.24 -9.14
N PHE A 65 -4.68 -2.98 -8.71
CA PHE A 65 -4.69 -4.43 -8.63
C PHE A 65 -6.01 -4.97 -9.21
N GLU A 66 -5.93 -6.15 -9.85
CA GLU A 66 -7.09 -6.96 -10.24
C GLU A 66 -6.82 -8.40 -9.84
N GLN A 67 -7.75 -9.00 -9.06
CA GLN A 67 -7.59 -10.34 -8.48
C GLN A 67 -6.17 -10.54 -7.89
N GLU A 68 -5.85 -9.76 -6.85
CA GLU A 68 -4.54 -9.64 -6.19
C GLU A 68 -3.33 -9.17 -7.03
N LYS A 69 -3.38 -9.24 -8.35
CA LYS A 69 -2.24 -8.98 -9.23
C LYS A 69 -2.08 -7.49 -9.48
N ILE A 70 -0.84 -6.99 -9.40
CA ILE A 70 -0.53 -5.60 -9.75
C ILE A 70 -0.76 -5.40 -11.24
N THR A 71 -1.74 -4.58 -11.60
CA THR A 71 -2.00 -4.15 -12.98
C THR A 71 -1.34 -2.81 -13.28
N THR A 72 -1.19 -1.95 -12.28
CA THR A 72 -0.43 -0.70 -12.37
C THR A 72 0.56 -0.61 -11.22
N LYS A 73 1.86 -0.66 -11.54
CA LYS A 73 2.94 -0.44 -10.56
C LYS A 73 2.85 0.98 -9.99
N THR A 74 3.32 1.17 -8.76
CA THR A 74 3.23 2.46 -8.09
C THR A 74 3.94 3.55 -8.89
N THR A 75 3.18 4.48 -9.45
CA THR A 75 3.70 5.57 -10.28
C THR A 75 3.15 6.91 -9.84
N ALA A 76 3.91 7.99 -10.03
CA ALA A 76 3.44 9.34 -9.76
C ALA A 76 2.53 9.80 -10.91
N ILE A 77 1.30 10.20 -10.62
CA ILE A 77 0.29 10.57 -11.64
C ILE A 77 -0.08 12.05 -11.63
N ALA A 78 0.14 12.76 -10.52
CA ALA A 78 -0.17 14.18 -10.41
C ALA A 78 0.63 14.87 -9.30
N SER A 79 0.69 16.20 -9.33
CA SER A 79 1.04 17.02 -8.16
C SER A 79 -0.15 17.11 -7.20
N SER A 80 0.10 17.12 -5.89
CA SER A 80 -0.96 17.23 -4.89
C SER A 80 -0.46 17.94 -3.63
N SER A 81 -1.28 18.80 -3.04
CA SER A 81 -1.02 19.38 -1.71
C SER A 81 -1.53 18.49 -0.57
N LYS A 82 -2.25 17.41 -0.89
CA LYS A 82 -2.82 16.48 0.11
C LYS A 82 -1.72 15.60 0.73
N ARG A 83 -2.03 15.04 1.90
CA ARG A 83 -1.25 13.96 2.54
C ARG A 83 -2.19 12.90 3.05
N GLY A 84 -1.86 11.63 2.80
CA GLY A 84 -2.67 10.49 3.25
C GLY A 84 -2.71 9.36 2.22
N THR A 85 -3.59 8.40 2.46
CA THR A 85 -3.80 7.25 1.58
C THR A 85 -5.29 7.04 1.39
N LYS A 86 -5.75 6.92 0.14
CA LYS A 86 -7.09 6.43 -0.21
C LYS A 86 -6.94 5.00 -0.73
N VAL A 87 -7.71 4.08 -0.16
CA VAL A 87 -7.83 2.70 -0.62
C VAL A 87 -9.29 2.49 -1.04
N GLN A 88 -9.50 1.97 -2.24
CA GLN A 88 -10.83 1.66 -2.77
C GLN A 88 -10.79 0.24 -3.34
N PHE A 89 -11.76 -0.58 -2.98
CA PHE A 89 -11.82 -2.00 -3.36
C PHE A 89 -13.25 -2.42 -3.67
N TRP A 90 -13.39 -3.49 -4.46
CA TRP A 90 -14.65 -4.02 -4.98
C TRP A 90 -14.73 -5.53 -4.83
#